data_AF-A0A654DF32-F1
#
_entry.id   AF-A0A654DF32-F1
#
_cell.length_a   1.000
_cell.length_b   1.000
_cell.length_c   1.000
_cell.angle_alpha   90.00
_cell.angle_beta   90.00
_cell.angle_gamma   90.00
#
_symmetry.space_group_name_H-M   'P 1'
#
loop_
_entity.id
_entity.type
_entity.pdbx_description
1 polymer ?
#
loop_
_entity_poly.entity_id
_entity_poly.type
_entity_poly.pdbx_seq_one_letter_code
_entity_poly.pdbx_strand_id
1 'polypeptide(L)'
;MRRPAYIRSAARAPVPVAYTGHGFTLVELVMVIALSGLVAVMISTVMSRPMQGFVDQSRRAELVDLAATAVNRMARDVRLAVPNSVRINGGALELLRAPSGGRYRANLAGGVLQDPPVCVASPCAIPFAGPLQLNELALPANLWMVIYNVGSAGAGNNVWTPAAGAPSVISPRVSISVQGTDLYLTDAAISGFRFRYASPQHRFFLADQVVGYRCSNGRLWRGEFDSLAASYDYSTAAPVVDKVDCANSSFTYTPGTNIRSGLVTIRLTLSANGESISLLQQVHVDNAP
;
A
#
# COMPACT_ATOMS: atom_id res chain seq x y z
N MET A 1 84.13 39.75 51.75
CA MET A 1 83.58 40.98 51.15
C MET A 1 84.43 41.41 49.95
N ARG A 2 83.95 41.19 48.73
CA ARG A 2 84.22 42.00 47.50
C ARG A 2 83.45 41.39 46.32
N ARG A 3 82.43 42.11 45.84
CA ARG A 3 81.85 42.02 44.48
C ARG A 3 82.76 42.80 43.50
N PRO A 4 82.52 42.85 42.17
CA PRO A 4 82.07 41.83 41.19
C PRO A 4 82.91 41.90 39.88
N ALA A 5 82.63 41.05 38.88
CA ALA A 5 82.86 41.39 37.47
C ALA A 5 81.77 40.73 36.59
N TYR A 6 80.90 41.57 36.02
CA TYR A 6 79.80 41.18 35.14
C TYR A 6 80.33 41.17 33.70
N ILE A 7 80.29 40.01 33.03
CA ILE A 7 80.51 39.90 31.59
C ILE A 7 79.15 40.10 30.90
N ARG A 8 79.00 41.22 30.17
CA ARG A 8 77.83 41.48 29.32
C ARG A 8 77.93 40.63 28.05
N SER A 9 77.07 39.62 27.94
CA SER A 9 76.76 38.94 26.68
C SER A 9 75.99 39.90 25.76
N ALA A 10 76.52 40.15 24.57
CA ALA A 10 75.85 40.94 23.56
C ALA A 10 74.76 40.09 22.89
N ALA A 11 73.49 40.37 23.21
CA ALA A 11 72.35 39.81 22.51
C ALA A 11 72.34 40.32 21.06
N ARG A 12 72.40 39.39 20.10
CA ARG A 12 72.28 39.67 18.66
C ARG A 12 70.84 40.10 18.37
N ALA A 13 70.65 41.34 17.94
CA ALA A 13 69.34 41.87 17.59
C ALA A 13 68.73 41.09 16.39
N PRO A 14 67.41 40.85 16.36
CA PRO A 14 66.74 40.24 15.22
C PRO A 14 66.89 41.12 13.98
N VAL A 15 67.32 40.53 12.87
CA VAL A 15 67.37 41.19 11.57
C VAL A 15 65.93 41.45 11.12
N PRO A 16 65.53 42.71 10.86
CA PRO A 16 64.21 42.99 10.30
C PRO A 16 64.20 42.51 8.85
N VAL A 17 63.41 41.48 8.56
CA VAL A 17 63.07 41.11 7.18
C VAL A 17 62.07 42.16 6.69
N ALA A 18 62.56 43.15 5.96
CA ALA A 18 61.70 44.12 5.29
C ALA A 18 60.99 43.43 4.13
N TYR A 19 59.69 43.19 4.26
CA TYR A 19 58.85 42.86 3.11
C TYR A 19 58.71 44.12 2.26
N THR A 20 59.46 44.20 1.16
CA THR A 20 59.20 45.16 0.10
C THR A 20 57.90 44.76 -0.59
N GLY A 21 56.78 45.34 -0.16
CA GLY A 21 55.51 45.19 -0.83
C GLY A 21 55.59 45.80 -2.23
N HIS A 22 55.83 44.97 -3.24
CA HIS A 22 55.64 45.36 -4.64
C HIS A 22 54.14 45.55 -4.86
N GLY A 23 53.71 46.78 -5.12
CA GLY A 23 52.33 47.08 -5.48
C GLY A 23 51.97 46.42 -6.81
N PHE A 24 50.77 45.85 -6.89
CA PHE A 24 50.24 45.24 -8.10
C PHE A 24 50.13 46.27 -9.23
N THR A 25 50.59 45.93 -10.44
CA THR A 25 50.38 46.81 -11.59
C THR A 25 48.95 46.68 -12.11
N LEU A 26 48.40 47.75 -12.69
CA LEU A 26 47.05 47.73 -13.28
C LEU A 26 46.93 46.64 -14.35
N VAL A 27 48.01 46.40 -15.11
CA VAL A 27 48.07 45.34 -16.14
C VAL A 27 47.98 43.95 -15.51
N GLU A 28 48.68 43.72 -14.40
CA GLU A 28 48.65 42.44 -13.68
C GLU A 28 47.25 42.16 -13.11
N LEU A 29 46.57 43.18 -12.57
CA LEU A 29 45.20 43.07 -12.09
C LEU A 29 44.22 42.72 -13.23
N VAL A 30 44.33 43.41 -14.37
CA VAL A 30 43.48 43.16 -15.54
C VAL A 30 43.70 41.75 -16.09
N MET A 31 44.95 41.29 -16.17
CA MET A 31 45.28 39.93 -16.64
C MET A 31 44.70 38.87 -15.70
N VAL A 32 44.78 39.07 -14.39
CA VAL A 32 44.21 38.13 -13.40
C VAL A 32 42.67 38.05 -13.51
N ILE A 33 41.98 39.18 -13.64
CA ILE A 33 40.52 39.19 -13.81
C ILE A 33 40.12 38.51 -15.13
N ALA A 34 40.85 38.77 -16.21
CA ALA A 34 40.59 38.15 -17.51
C ALA A 34 40.80 36.62 -17.50
N LEU A 35 41.91 36.15 -16.92
CA LEU A 35 42.23 34.73 -16.84
C LEU A 35 41.29 33.98 -15.87
N SER A 36 40.98 34.58 -14.72
CA SER A 36 40.01 33.99 -13.77
C SER A 36 38.61 33.89 -14.38
N GLY A 37 38.17 34.89 -15.16
CA GLY A 37 36.92 34.84 -15.89
C GLY A 37 36.86 33.68 -16.90
N LEU A 38 37.93 33.48 -17.68
CA LEU A 38 38.04 32.36 -18.63
C LEU A 38 37.91 31.00 -17.92
N VAL A 39 38.66 30.82 -16.83
CA VAL A 39 38.67 29.57 -16.05
C VAL A 39 37.29 29.32 -15.41
N ALA A 40 36.65 30.36 -14.85
CA ALA A 40 35.33 30.24 -14.24
C ALA A 40 34.27 29.77 -15.26
N VAL A 41 34.28 30.28 -16.49
CA VAL A 41 33.38 29.84 -17.56
C VAL A 41 33.66 28.38 -17.94
N MET A 42 34.92 27.97 -18.07
CA MET A 42 35.25 26.56 -18.37
C MET A 42 34.75 25.62 -17.28
N ILE A 43 35.01 25.94 -16.00
CA ILE A 43 34.55 25.12 -14.87
C ILE A 43 33.02 25.05 -14.84
N SER A 44 32.34 26.18 -15.06
CA SER A 44 30.88 26.24 -15.09
C SER A 44 30.28 25.31 -16.15
N THR A 45 30.82 25.34 -17.39
CA THR A 45 30.29 24.49 -18.46
C THR A 45 30.52 23.00 -18.20
N VAL A 46 31.68 22.62 -17.64
CA VAL A 46 32.00 21.23 -17.28
C VAL A 46 31.13 20.74 -16.11
N MET A 47 30.90 21.56 -15.09
CA MET A 47 30.16 21.17 -13.89
C MET A 47 28.63 21.19 -14.07
N SER A 48 28.12 21.99 -15.02
CA SER A 48 26.68 22.08 -15.28
C SER A 48 26.03 20.74 -15.63
N ARG A 49 26.71 19.91 -16.44
CA ARG A 49 26.20 18.62 -16.91
C ARG A 49 26.10 17.56 -15.79
N PRO A 50 27.14 17.32 -14.97
CA PRO A 50 27.04 16.44 -13.80
C PRO A 50 25.94 16.86 -12.82
N MET A 51 25.79 18.16 -12.58
CA MET A 51 24.74 18.66 -11.68
C MET A 51 23.34 18.42 -12.25
N GLN A 52 23.12 18.67 -13.54
CA GLN A 52 21.86 18.36 -14.22
C GLN A 52 21.56 16.86 -14.16
N GLY A 53 22.54 16.02 -14.48
CA GLY A 53 22.39 14.56 -14.41
C GLY A 53 22.06 14.06 -13.00
N PHE A 54 22.64 14.67 -11.97
CA PHE A 54 22.31 14.34 -10.58
C PHE A 54 20.85 14.69 -10.23
N VAL A 55 20.38 15.87 -10.66
CA VAL A 55 18.99 16.29 -10.46
C VAL A 55 18.02 15.38 -11.21
N ASP A 56 18.32 15.02 -12.46
CA ASP A 56 17.52 14.10 -13.26
C ASP A 56 17.42 12.73 -12.59
N GLN A 57 18.55 12.18 -12.13
CA GLN A 57 18.59 10.91 -11.43
C GLN A 57 17.79 10.94 -10.12
N SER A 58 17.87 12.04 -9.37
CA SER A 58 17.08 12.23 -8.14
C SER A 58 15.58 12.26 -8.43
N ARG A 59 15.15 12.95 -9.49
CA ARG A 59 13.73 13.02 -9.88
C ARG A 59 13.19 11.66 -10.31
N ARG A 60 13.97 10.92 -11.09
CA ARG A 60 13.61 9.56 -11.51
C ARG A 60 13.47 8.61 -10.32
N ALA A 61 14.39 8.70 -9.36
CA ALA A 61 14.33 7.90 -8.14
C ALA A 61 13.05 8.19 -7.34
N GLU A 62 12.69 9.46 -7.16
CA GLU A 62 11.44 9.86 -6.48
C GLU A 62 10.20 9.26 -7.17
N LEU A 63 10.10 9.34 -8.50
CA LEU A 63 8.97 8.76 -9.23
C LEU A 63 8.90 7.24 -9.04
N VAL A 64 10.04 6.54 -9.12
CA VAL A 64 10.11 5.09 -8.92
C VAL A 64 9.67 4.71 -7.51
N ASP A 65 10.11 5.43 -6.49
CA ASP A 65 9.74 5.15 -5.09
C ASP A 65 8.25 5.38 -4.83
N LEU A 66 7.68 6.45 -5.39
CA LEU A 66 6.24 6.74 -5.32
C LEU A 66 5.42 5.63 -5.99
N ALA A 67 5.81 5.24 -7.21
CA ALA A 67 5.14 4.19 -7.97
C ALA A 67 5.25 2.84 -7.27
N ALA A 68 6.44 2.48 -6.78
CA ALA A 68 6.68 1.22 -6.08
C ALA A 68 5.88 1.15 -4.78
N THR A 69 5.81 2.25 -4.02
CA THR A 69 5.02 2.32 -2.80
C THR A 69 3.53 2.12 -3.08
N ALA A 70 2.99 2.79 -4.11
CA ALA A 70 1.60 2.66 -4.51
C ALA A 70 1.26 1.23 -4.94
N VAL A 71 2.08 0.64 -5.82
CA VAL A 71 1.89 -0.73 -6.33
C VAL A 71 2.06 -1.78 -5.23
N ASN A 72 3.04 -1.63 -4.34
CA ASN A 72 3.21 -2.54 -3.20
C ASN A 72 2.03 -2.46 -2.21
N ARG A 73 1.46 -1.27 -2.01
CA ARG A 73 0.25 -1.12 -1.21
C ARG A 73 -0.93 -1.84 -1.85
N MET A 74 -1.17 -1.63 -3.15
CA MET A 74 -2.22 -2.35 -3.89
C MET A 74 -2.02 -3.87 -3.83
N ALA A 75 -0.78 -4.35 -4.00
CA ALA A 75 -0.48 -5.76 -3.94
C ALA A 75 -0.78 -6.38 -2.57
N ARG A 76 -0.53 -5.65 -1.47
CA ARG A 76 -0.92 -6.07 -0.11
C ARG A 76 -2.44 -6.15 0.03
N ASP A 77 -3.18 -5.14 -0.45
CA ASP A 77 -4.64 -5.15 -0.38
C ASP A 77 -5.25 -6.28 -1.22
N VAL A 78 -4.68 -6.57 -2.39
CA VAL A 78 -5.07 -7.72 -3.25
C VAL A 78 -4.83 -9.06 -2.56
N ARG A 79 -3.74 -9.22 -1.81
CA ARG A 79 -3.47 -10.44 -1.05
C ARG A 79 -4.40 -10.65 0.13
N LEU A 80 -5.02 -9.58 0.63
CA LEU A 80 -6.04 -9.62 1.69
C LEU A 80 -7.46 -9.70 1.12
N ALA A 81 -7.63 -9.87 -0.19
CA ALA A 81 -8.95 -10.02 -0.78
C ALA A 81 -9.58 -11.35 -0.36
N VAL A 82 -10.88 -11.33 -0.08
CA VAL A 82 -11.70 -12.55 -0.03
C VAL A 82 -11.52 -13.29 -1.36
N PRO A 83 -11.32 -14.62 -1.35
CA PRO A 83 -11.22 -15.42 -2.57
C PRO A 83 -12.36 -15.10 -3.55
N ASN A 84 -12.04 -14.95 -4.84
CA ASN A 84 -12.99 -14.62 -5.91
C ASN A 84 -13.78 -13.31 -5.74
N SER A 85 -13.35 -12.40 -4.84
CA SER A 85 -13.97 -11.06 -4.69
C SER A 85 -13.33 -10.00 -5.57
N VAL A 86 -12.13 -10.19 -6.10
CA VAL A 86 -11.50 -9.16 -6.95
C VAL A 86 -12.30 -8.97 -8.23
N ARG A 87 -12.55 -7.71 -8.61
CA ARG A 87 -13.17 -7.34 -9.89
C ARG A 87 -12.58 -6.06 -10.44
N ILE A 88 -12.68 -5.89 -11.77
CA ILE A 88 -12.46 -4.60 -12.42
C ILE A 88 -13.82 -4.03 -12.81
N ASN A 89 -14.14 -2.83 -12.34
CA ASN A 89 -15.43 -2.19 -12.59
C ASN A 89 -15.23 -0.69 -12.87
N GLY A 90 -15.72 -0.20 -14.01
CA GLY A 90 -15.55 1.20 -14.40
C GLY A 90 -14.08 1.68 -14.44
N GLY A 91 -13.14 0.77 -14.72
CA GLY A 91 -11.69 1.05 -14.69
C GLY A 91 -11.06 1.08 -13.29
N ALA A 92 -11.83 0.77 -12.24
CA ALA A 92 -11.33 0.63 -10.88
C ALA A 92 -11.06 -0.84 -10.54
N LEU A 93 -10.01 -1.08 -9.76
CA LEU A 93 -9.74 -2.36 -9.12
C LEU A 93 -10.45 -2.40 -7.77
N GLU A 94 -11.40 -3.31 -7.60
CA GLU A 94 -12.23 -3.42 -6.40
C GLU A 94 -12.11 -4.82 -5.80
N LEU A 95 -12.08 -4.91 -4.48
CA LEU A 95 -11.99 -6.17 -3.74
C LEU A 95 -12.68 -6.05 -2.39
N LEU A 96 -13.19 -7.17 -1.87
CA LEU A 96 -13.68 -7.25 -0.51
C LEU A 96 -12.52 -7.66 0.40
N ARG A 97 -12.09 -6.79 1.32
CA ARG A 97 -10.93 -7.05 2.18
C ARG A 97 -11.33 -7.96 3.35
N ALA A 98 -10.53 -9.00 3.57
CA ALA A 98 -10.63 -9.88 4.73
C ALA A 98 -9.33 -9.83 5.55
N PRO A 99 -9.23 -8.96 6.56
CA PRO A 99 -8.05 -8.88 7.43
C PRO A 99 -7.86 -10.14 8.29
N SER A 100 -8.90 -10.94 8.49
CA SER A 100 -8.85 -12.15 9.30
C SER A 100 -9.73 -13.26 8.72
N GLY A 101 -9.48 -14.49 9.16
CA GLY A 101 -10.19 -15.68 8.71
C GLY A 101 -9.64 -16.90 9.45
N GLY A 102 -10.30 -18.03 9.31
CA GLY A 102 -9.90 -19.25 9.99
C GLY A 102 -10.64 -20.46 9.49
N ARG A 103 -10.69 -21.51 10.33
CA ARG A 103 -11.47 -22.71 10.03
C ARG A 103 -12.66 -22.82 10.96
N TYR A 104 -13.87 -22.97 10.42
CA TYR A 104 -15.07 -23.21 11.20
C TYR A 104 -15.25 -24.71 11.44
N ARG A 105 -16.21 -25.06 12.31
CA ARG A 105 -16.77 -26.41 12.42
C ARG A 105 -18.28 -26.32 12.27
N ALA A 106 -18.90 -27.43 11.90
CA ALA A 106 -20.35 -27.54 11.87
C ALA A 106 -20.97 -27.00 13.16
N ASN A 107 -21.98 -26.15 13.04
CA ASN A 107 -22.64 -25.55 14.19
C ASN A 107 -23.93 -26.31 14.54
N LEU A 108 -24.32 -26.27 15.81
CA LEU A 108 -25.58 -26.88 16.26
C LEU A 108 -26.73 -25.90 16.01
N ALA A 109 -27.66 -26.30 15.16
CA ALA A 109 -28.88 -25.55 14.88
C ALA A 109 -30.10 -26.46 15.12
N GLY A 110 -30.97 -26.08 16.06
CA GLY A 110 -32.13 -26.90 16.43
C GLY A 110 -31.77 -28.29 16.96
N GLY A 111 -30.60 -28.44 17.61
CA GLY A 111 -30.10 -29.71 18.12
C GLY A 111 -29.43 -30.62 17.07
N VAL A 112 -29.33 -30.17 15.82
CA VAL A 112 -28.70 -30.92 14.72
C VAL A 112 -27.43 -30.19 14.27
N LEU A 113 -26.34 -30.94 14.06
CA LEU A 113 -25.11 -30.42 13.46
C LEU A 113 -25.35 -30.06 12.00
N GLN A 114 -25.04 -28.82 11.61
CA GLN A 114 -25.19 -28.30 10.25
C GLN A 114 -23.84 -27.90 9.65
N ASP A 115 -23.59 -28.35 8.43
CA ASP A 115 -22.49 -27.89 7.57
C ASP A 115 -23.03 -27.72 6.14
N PRO A 116 -23.05 -26.49 5.59
CA PRO A 116 -22.50 -25.25 6.14
C PRO A 116 -23.26 -24.71 7.36
N PRO A 117 -22.66 -23.78 8.14
CA PRO A 117 -23.30 -23.25 9.34
C PRO A 117 -24.65 -22.57 9.06
N VAL A 118 -25.57 -22.70 10.01
CA VAL A 118 -26.92 -22.12 9.94
C VAL A 118 -27.20 -21.30 11.19
N CYS A 119 -27.67 -20.08 11.00
CA CYS A 119 -28.02 -19.14 12.05
C CYS A 119 -29.53 -19.10 12.24
N VAL A 120 -30.05 -19.91 13.17
CA VAL A 120 -31.51 -19.96 13.43
C VAL A 120 -32.03 -18.74 14.21
N ALA A 121 -31.17 -18.14 15.05
CA ALA A 121 -31.46 -17.00 15.89
C ALA A 121 -30.21 -16.13 16.06
N SER A 122 -30.39 -14.92 16.57
CA SER A 122 -29.30 -14.07 17.07
C SER A 122 -29.20 -14.17 18.60
N PRO A 123 -28.00 -14.32 19.18
CA PRO A 123 -26.72 -14.47 18.50
C PRO A 123 -26.56 -15.87 17.87
N CYS A 124 -25.89 -15.93 16.73
CA CYS A 124 -25.54 -17.18 16.05
C CYS A 124 -24.15 -17.63 16.46
N ALA A 125 -24.06 -18.82 17.09
CA ALA A 125 -22.79 -19.42 17.48
C ALA A 125 -22.24 -20.31 16.34
N ILE A 126 -21.00 -20.07 15.96
CA ILE A 126 -20.24 -20.86 14.97
C ILE A 126 -18.91 -21.28 15.60
N PRO A 127 -18.72 -22.57 15.92
CA PRO A 127 -17.46 -23.03 16.46
C PRO A 127 -16.34 -22.91 15.42
N PHE A 128 -15.12 -22.64 15.88
CA PHE A 128 -13.94 -22.57 15.02
C PHE A 128 -12.79 -23.42 15.55
N ALA A 129 -11.85 -23.74 14.66
CA ALA A 129 -10.64 -24.50 14.94
C ALA A 129 -9.42 -23.67 14.53
N GLY A 130 -8.58 -23.30 15.50
CA GLY A 130 -7.32 -22.62 15.25
C GLY A 130 -6.94 -21.67 16.38
N PRO A 131 -5.70 -21.13 16.37
CA PRO A 131 -5.23 -20.18 17.36
C PRO A 131 -5.75 -18.76 17.06
N LEU A 132 -7.02 -18.61 16.65
CA LEU A 132 -7.61 -17.27 16.57
C LEU A 132 -7.74 -16.74 17.99
N GLN A 133 -6.64 -16.19 18.50
CA GLN A 133 -6.59 -15.42 19.74
C GLN A 133 -7.21 -14.05 19.44
N LEU A 134 -8.51 -14.06 19.13
CA LEU A 134 -9.29 -12.85 18.87
C LEU A 134 -9.48 -12.01 20.16
N ASN A 135 -9.04 -12.51 21.32
CA ASN A 135 -8.97 -11.73 22.55
C ASN A 135 -7.92 -10.60 22.50
N GLU A 136 -7.01 -10.57 21.52
CA GLU A 136 -6.08 -9.45 21.30
C GLU A 136 -6.31 -8.68 19.98
N LEU A 137 -7.11 -9.20 19.06
CA LEU A 137 -7.50 -8.45 17.86
C LEU A 137 -8.78 -7.66 18.17
N ALA A 138 -8.66 -6.34 18.27
CA ALA A 138 -9.79 -5.44 18.16
C ALA A 138 -10.40 -5.60 16.76
N LEU A 139 -11.33 -6.55 16.60
CA LEU A 139 -12.09 -6.71 15.38
C LEU A 139 -12.84 -5.40 15.08
N PRO A 140 -12.87 -4.96 13.81
CA PRO A 140 -13.70 -3.82 13.42
C PRO A 140 -15.16 -4.04 13.81
N ALA A 141 -15.85 -2.95 14.12
CA ALA A 141 -17.28 -2.99 14.36
C ALA A 141 -18.00 -3.40 13.07
N ASN A 142 -18.79 -4.46 13.15
CA ASN A 142 -19.57 -5.04 12.05
C ASN A 142 -18.73 -5.60 10.88
N LEU A 143 -18.78 -6.91 10.72
CA LEU A 143 -18.05 -7.65 9.71
C LEU A 143 -19.01 -8.50 8.89
N TRP A 144 -18.62 -8.83 7.67
CA TRP A 144 -19.21 -9.95 6.94
C TRP A 144 -18.42 -11.22 7.24
N MET A 145 -19.10 -12.33 7.44
CA MET A 145 -18.49 -13.64 7.36
C MET A 145 -18.74 -14.20 5.96
N VAL A 146 -17.66 -14.63 5.30
CA VAL A 146 -17.71 -15.26 3.99
C VAL A 146 -17.26 -16.70 4.11
N ILE A 147 -18.09 -17.63 3.60
CA ILE A 147 -17.77 -19.06 3.51
C ILE A 147 -17.94 -19.48 2.06
N TYR A 148 -16.87 -20.07 1.52
CA TYR A 148 -16.84 -20.71 0.21
C TYR A 148 -17.38 -19.83 -0.94
N ASN A 149 -16.78 -18.64 -1.13
CA ASN A 149 -17.12 -17.77 -2.26
C ASN A 149 -16.68 -18.40 -3.59
N VAL A 150 -17.63 -18.96 -4.35
CA VAL A 150 -17.35 -19.63 -5.63
C VAL A 150 -17.22 -18.68 -6.82
N GLY A 151 -17.57 -17.39 -6.66
CA GLY A 151 -17.36 -16.37 -7.69
C GLY A 151 -18.27 -16.45 -8.92
N SER A 152 -19.26 -17.35 -8.96
CA SER A 152 -20.20 -17.47 -10.10
C SER A 152 -21.29 -16.39 -10.05
N ALA A 153 -21.80 -15.97 -11.20
CA ALA A 153 -22.72 -14.82 -11.35
C ALA A 153 -24.15 -15.03 -10.78
N GLY A 154 -24.41 -16.11 -10.05
CA GLY A 154 -25.72 -16.39 -9.44
C GLY A 154 -25.93 -15.68 -8.11
N ALA A 155 -27.17 -15.30 -7.81
CA ALA A 155 -27.53 -14.75 -6.50
C ALA A 155 -27.19 -15.75 -5.37
N GLY A 156 -26.43 -15.28 -4.39
CA GLY A 156 -25.93 -16.06 -3.26
C GLY A 156 -24.69 -16.90 -3.55
N ASN A 157 -24.19 -16.93 -4.79
CA ASN A 157 -22.98 -17.67 -5.16
C ASN A 157 -21.70 -16.82 -5.14
N ASN A 158 -21.84 -15.49 -5.06
CA ASN A 158 -20.74 -14.55 -5.03
C ASN A 158 -21.00 -13.43 -4.02
N VAL A 159 -19.93 -12.88 -3.44
CA VAL A 159 -20.00 -11.73 -2.53
C VAL A 159 -20.61 -10.49 -3.15
N TRP A 160 -20.52 -10.33 -4.49
CA TRP A 160 -21.07 -9.17 -5.19
C TRP A 160 -22.56 -9.29 -5.54
N THR A 161 -23.13 -10.47 -5.41
CA THR A 161 -24.55 -10.75 -5.67
C THR A 161 -25.13 -11.52 -4.49
N PRO A 162 -25.11 -10.96 -3.27
CA PRO A 162 -25.64 -11.65 -2.09
C PRO A 162 -27.14 -11.93 -2.26
N ALA A 163 -27.61 -13.05 -1.73
CA ALA A 163 -29.03 -13.38 -1.74
C ALA A 163 -29.68 -12.97 -0.41
N ALA A 164 -30.68 -12.10 -0.46
CA ALA A 164 -31.47 -11.73 0.71
C ALA A 164 -32.56 -12.78 0.97
N GLY A 165 -32.70 -13.25 2.22
CA GLY A 165 -33.72 -14.22 2.61
C GLY A 165 -33.53 -15.64 2.04
N ALA A 166 -32.39 -15.91 1.40
CA ALA A 166 -32.02 -17.21 0.85
C ALA A 166 -30.54 -17.51 1.17
N PRO A 167 -30.08 -18.77 1.03
CA PRO A 167 -28.70 -19.10 1.32
C PRO A 167 -27.69 -18.33 0.47
N SER A 168 -26.67 -17.78 1.12
CA SER A 168 -25.63 -16.93 0.51
C SER A 168 -24.24 -17.33 0.99
N VAL A 169 -23.21 -17.10 0.17
CA VAL A 169 -21.79 -17.28 0.57
C VAL A 169 -21.30 -16.21 1.55
N ILE A 170 -22.02 -15.09 1.66
CA ILE A 170 -21.70 -13.97 2.54
C ILE A 170 -22.90 -13.68 3.46
N SER A 171 -22.62 -13.52 4.75
CA SER A 171 -23.60 -13.13 5.76
C SER A 171 -24.06 -11.67 5.56
N PRO A 172 -25.12 -11.21 6.25
CA PRO A 172 -25.28 -9.80 6.55
C PRO A 172 -24.07 -9.26 7.30
N ARG A 173 -23.92 -7.93 7.35
CA ARG A 173 -22.89 -7.30 8.16
C ARG A 173 -23.35 -7.34 9.62
N VAL A 174 -22.55 -7.92 10.51
CA VAL A 174 -22.95 -8.21 11.90
C VAL A 174 -21.80 -7.99 12.87
N SER A 175 -22.10 -7.73 14.13
CA SER A 175 -21.06 -7.72 15.17
C SER A 175 -20.58 -9.15 15.44
N ILE A 176 -19.26 -9.37 15.43
CA ILE A 176 -18.64 -10.67 15.67
C ILE A 176 -17.79 -10.57 16.93
N SER A 177 -18.11 -11.38 17.93
CA SER A 177 -17.30 -11.55 19.14
C SER A 177 -16.86 -12.99 19.28
N VAL A 178 -15.85 -13.21 20.12
CA VAL A 178 -15.29 -14.54 20.38
C VAL A 178 -15.41 -14.85 21.84
N GLN A 179 -15.90 -16.04 22.14
CA GLN A 179 -15.96 -16.55 23.49
C GLN A 179 -15.59 -18.04 23.46
N GLY A 180 -14.49 -18.39 24.12
CA GLY A 180 -13.94 -19.75 24.07
C GLY A 180 -13.55 -20.13 22.63
N THR A 181 -14.18 -21.18 22.10
CA THR A 181 -13.94 -21.71 20.74
C THR A 181 -15.05 -21.34 19.75
N ASP A 182 -15.94 -20.42 20.12
CA ASP A 182 -17.10 -20.06 19.32
C ASP A 182 -17.04 -18.59 18.90
N LEU A 183 -17.42 -18.35 17.65
CA LEU A 183 -17.72 -17.02 17.11
C LEU A 183 -19.20 -16.75 17.32
N TYR A 184 -19.53 -15.59 17.89
CA TYR A 184 -20.90 -15.12 18.08
C TYR A 184 -21.20 -14.00 17.11
N LEU A 185 -22.05 -14.28 16.13
CA LEU A 185 -22.55 -13.30 15.17
C LEU A 185 -23.84 -12.71 15.74
N THR A 186 -23.84 -11.41 16.02
CA THR A 186 -24.94 -10.71 16.70
C THR A 186 -25.48 -9.60 15.82
N ASP A 187 -26.70 -9.79 15.31
CA ASP A 187 -27.53 -8.79 14.64
C ASP A 187 -28.92 -9.39 14.37
N ALA A 188 -29.98 -8.59 14.31
CA ALA A 188 -31.31 -9.10 13.95
C ALA A 188 -31.32 -9.74 12.54
N ALA A 189 -30.54 -9.21 11.60
CA ALA A 189 -30.45 -9.71 10.23
C ALA A 189 -29.82 -11.10 10.11
N ILE A 190 -29.06 -11.57 11.12
CA ILE A 190 -28.46 -12.91 11.09
C ILE A 190 -29.48 -14.02 11.38
N SER A 191 -30.62 -13.68 11.99
CA SER A 191 -31.65 -14.64 12.35
C SER A 191 -32.27 -15.25 11.10
N GLY A 192 -32.23 -16.58 10.98
CA GLY A 192 -32.68 -17.32 9.81
C GLY A 192 -31.66 -17.38 8.66
N PHE A 193 -30.48 -16.76 8.80
CA PHE A 193 -29.45 -16.78 7.77
C PHE A 193 -28.83 -18.18 7.61
N ARG A 194 -28.52 -18.56 6.37
CA ARG A 194 -27.88 -19.84 6.05
C ARG A 194 -26.74 -19.60 5.07
N PHE A 195 -25.58 -20.16 5.38
CA PHE A 195 -24.51 -20.21 4.40
C PHE A 195 -24.88 -21.18 3.27
N ARG A 196 -24.54 -20.82 2.03
CA ARG A 196 -24.97 -21.59 0.86
C ARG A 196 -24.22 -22.89 0.66
N TYR A 197 -22.91 -22.86 0.89
CA TYR A 197 -22.00 -23.96 0.58
C TYR A 197 -21.08 -24.22 1.76
N ALA A 198 -20.82 -25.50 2.02
CA ALA A 198 -19.75 -25.90 2.93
C ALA A 198 -18.41 -25.70 2.25
N SER A 199 -17.44 -25.09 2.95
CA SER A 199 -16.07 -25.03 2.46
C SER A 199 -15.43 -26.42 2.64
N PRO A 200 -14.85 -27.04 1.60
CA PRO A 200 -14.19 -28.35 1.71
C PRO A 200 -13.05 -28.39 2.73
N GLN A 201 -12.45 -27.23 3.04
CA GLN A 201 -11.42 -27.09 4.07
C GLN A 201 -11.94 -26.38 5.33
N HIS A 202 -13.27 -26.24 5.44
CA HIS A 202 -13.99 -25.51 6.45
C HIS A 202 -13.46 -24.08 6.67
N ARG A 203 -13.05 -23.37 5.62
CA ARG A 203 -12.52 -22.00 5.74
C ARG A 203 -13.65 -20.98 5.88
N PHE A 204 -13.39 -19.92 6.64
CA PHE A 204 -14.17 -18.70 6.63
C PHE A 204 -13.25 -17.47 6.58
N PHE A 205 -13.76 -16.38 6.06
CA PHE A 205 -13.09 -15.09 6.00
C PHE A 205 -13.96 -14.03 6.67
N LEU A 206 -13.38 -13.19 7.51
CA LEU A 206 -14.06 -12.05 8.10
C LEU A 206 -13.67 -10.81 7.31
N ALA A 207 -14.63 -10.29 6.56
CA ALA A 207 -14.45 -9.12 5.71
C ALA A 207 -14.98 -7.86 6.39
N ASP A 208 -14.22 -6.77 6.26
CA ASP A 208 -14.51 -5.52 6.94
C ASP A 208 -15.06 -4.44 6.01
N GLN A 209 -14.49 -4.29 4.83
CA GLN A 209 -14.87 -3.27 3.86
C GLN A 209 -14.44 -3.63 2.43
N VAL A 210 -15.06 -2.96 1.48
CA VAL A 210 -14.60 -2.97 0.10
C VAL A 210 -13.50 -1.93 -0.07
N VAL A 211 -12.38 -2.35 -0.64
CA VAL A 211 -11.27 -1.47 -1.02
C VAL A 211 -11.29 -1.31 -2.53
N GLY A 212 -11.20 -0.06 -2.96
CA GLY A 212 -11.21 0.31 -4.38
C GLY A 212 -10.02 1.17 -4.75
N TYR A 213 -9.44 0.94 -5.93
CA TYR A 213 -8.41 1.79 -6.54
C TYR A 213 -8.86 2.33 -7.87
N ARG A 214 -8.84 3.65 -8.03
CA ARG A 214 -9.27 4.32 -9.26
C ARG A 214 -8.28 5.41 -9.66
N CYS A 215 -7.87 5.42 -10.92
CA CYS A 215 -7.13 6.54 -11.48
C CYS A 215 -8.10 7.61 -11.98
N SER A 216 -7.93 8.85 -11.52
CA SER A 216 -8.71 10.00 -11.98
C SER A 216 -7.95 11.30 -11.73
N ASN A 217 -8.05 12.24 -12.66
CA ASN A 217 -7.49 13.59 -12.54
C ASN A 217 -5.98 13.61 -12.20
N GLY A 218 -5.21 12.73 -12.84
CA GLY A 218 -3.76 12.65 -12.65
C GLY A 218 -3.33 12.04 -11.32
N ARG A 219 -4.22 11.34 -10.61
CA ARG A 219 -3.98 10.75 -9.29
C ARG A 219 -4.54 9.35 -9.20
N LEU A 220 -3.90 8.53 -8.39
CA LEU A 220 -4.44 7.24 -7.95
C LEU A 220 -5.16 7.44 -6.62
N TRP A 221 -6.44 7.14 -6.60
CA TRP A 221 -7.30 7.23 -5.42
C TRP A 221 -7.53 5.85 -4.83
N ARG A 222 -7.58 5.78 -3.50
CA ARG A 222 -8.00 4.58 -2.76
C ARG A 222 -9.24 4.89 -1.93
N GLY A 223 -10.33 4.24 -2.27
CA GLY A 223 -11.60 4.30 -1.54
C GLY A 223 -11.76 3.10 -0.60
N GLU A 224 -12.51 3.33 0.47
CA GLU A 224 -12.93 2.33 1.43
C GLU A 224 -14.44 2.44 1.61
N PHE A 225 -15.16 1.33 1.52
CA PHE A 225 -16.62 1.32 1.49
C PHE A 225 -17.22 0.24 2.39
N ASP A 226 -18.16 0.65 3.23
CA ASP A 226 -18.84 -0.21 4.21
C ASP A 226 -20.07 -0.95 3.64
N SER A 227 -20.27 -0.92 2.32
CA SER A 227 -21.41 -1.57 1.65
C SER A 227 -20.99 -2.30 0.38
N LEU A 228 -21.77 -3.31 0.01
CA LEU A 228 -21.68 -3.98 -1.28
C LEU A 228 -22.56 -3.26 -2.29
N ALA A 229 -21.95 -2.58 -3.25
CA ALA A 229 -22.65 -1.78 -4.26
C ALA A 229 -22.21 -2.16 -5.68
N ALA A 230 -23.06 -1.83 -6.66
CA ALA A 230 -22.74 -1.99 -8.08
C ALA A 230 -21.70 -0.98 -8.56
N SER A 231 -21.59 0.17 -7.91
CA SER A 231 -20.63 1.23 -8.19
C SER A 231 -20.31 2.00 -6.92
N TYR A 232 -19.11 2.56 -6.85
CA TYR A 232 -18.66 3.37 -5.71
C TYR A 232 -18.31 4.79 -6.12
N ASP A 233 -18.59 5.74 -5.22
CA ASP A 233 -18.14 7.12 -5.37
C ASP A 233 -16.76 7.30 -4.74
N TYR A 234 -15.82 7.84 -5.51
CA TYR A 234 -14.44 8.09 -5.07
C TYR A 234 -14.22 9.56 -4.68
N SER A 235 -15.26 10.38 -4.57
CA SER A 235 -15.16 11.80 -4.21
C SER A 235 -14.49 12.05 -2.86
N THR A 236 -14.67 11.15 -1.89
CA THR A 236 -14.06 11.20 -0.54
C THR A 236 -12.85 10.28 -0.38
N ALA A 237 -12.38 9.65 -1.46
CA ALA A 237 -11.26 8.72 -1.44
C ALA A 237 -9.94 9.43 -1.10
N ALA A 238 -9.00 8.68 -0.51
CA ALA A 238 -7.69 9.20 -0.17
C ALA A 238 -6.74 9.12 -1.38
N PRO A 239 -5.92 10.15 -1.67
CA PRO A 239 -4.90 10.06 -2.70
C PRO A 239 -3.78 9.11 -2.23
N VAL A 240 -3.41 8.16 -3.09
CA VAL A 240 -2.29 7.23 -2.87
C VAL A 240 -1.01 7.81 -3.43
N VAL A 241 -1.10 8.32 -4.65
CA VAL A 241 0.02 8.93 -5.38
C VAL A 241 -0.52 9.92 -6.42
N ASP A 242 0.23 10.98 -6.65
CA ASP A 242 -0.04 11.99 -7.67
C ASP A 242 0.75 11.74 -8.96
N LYS A 243 0.65 12.65 -9.93
CA LYS A 243 1.42 12.60 -11.19
C LYS A 243 1.17 11.32 -12.00
N VAL A 244 0.00 10.71 -11.87
CA VAL A 244 -0.35 9.45 -12.54
C VAL A 244 -0.87 9.75 -13.94
N ASP A 245 -0.28 9.12 -14.95
CA ASP A 245 -0.85 9.08 -16.30
C ASP A 245 -1.95 8.01 -16.34
N CYS A 246 -3.20 8.45 -16.15
CA CYS A 246 -4.35 7.55 -16.15
C CYS A 246 -4.67 6.93 -17.51
N ALA A 247 -4.21 7.53 -18.62
CA ALA A 247 -4.41 6.95 -19.95
C ALA A 247 -3.48 5.75 -20.16
N ASN A 248 -2.28 5.80 -19.58
CA ASN A 248 -1.27 4.74 -19.65
C ASN A 248 -1.20 3.85 -18.40
N SER A 249 -2.12 4.04 -17.44
CA SER A 249 -2.27 3.19 -16.26
C SER A 249 -3.51 2.31 -16.42
N SER A 250 -3.43 1.05 -16.02
CA SER A 250 -4.53 0.10 -16.16
C SER A 250 -4.48 -0.99 -15.11
N PHE A 251 -5.66 -1.52 -14.80
CA PHE A 251 -5.83 -2.67 -13.94
C PHE A 251 -6.56 -3.76 -14.73
N THR A 252 -6.03 -4.97 -14.72
CA THR A 252 -6.72 -6.12 -15.30
C THR A 252 -6.77 -7.24 -14.28
N TYR A 253 -7.86 -8.02 -14.33
CA TYR A 253 -8.02 -9.21 -13.51
C TYR A 253 -8.36 -10.38 -14.42
N THR A 254 -7.56 -11.43 -14.33
CA THR A 254 -7.86 -12.73 -14.91
C THR A 254 -8.32 -13.64 -13.77
N PRO A 255 -9.61 -14.02 -13.73
CA PRO A 255 -10.11 -14.93 -12.71
C PRO A 255 -9.34 -16.24 -12.69
N GLY A 256 -9.20 -16.80 -11.48
CA GLY A 256 -8.59 -18.11 -11.30
C GLY A 256 -9.46 -19.24 -11.87
N THR A 257 -8.85 -20.40 -12.00
CA THR A 257 -9.54 -21.68 -12.27
C THR A 257 -9.26 -22.63 -11.11
N ASN A 258 -9.90 -23.80 -11.09
CA ASN A 258 -9.63 -24.84 -10.08
C ASN A 258 -8.16 -25.30 -10.01
N ILE A 259 -7.33 -24.94 -11.00
CA ILE A 259 -5.91 -25.32 -11.11
C ILE A 259 -4.95 -24.12 -11.17
N ARG A 260 -5.45 -22.89 -11.27
CA ARG A 260 -4.61 -21.67 -11.39
C ARG A 260 -5.18 -20.56 -10.52
N SER A 261 -4.33 -19.97 -9.67
CA SER A 261 -4.66 -18.76 -8.91
C SER A 261 -5.10 -17.62 -9.84
N GLY A 262 -5.98 -16.75 -9.35
CA GLY A 262 -6.33 -15.52 -10.08
C GLY A 262 -5.10 -14.63 -10.23
N LEU A 263 -5.12 -13.75 -11.24
CA LEU A 263 -4.02 -12.84 -11.52
C LEU A 263 -4.54 -11.43 -11.68
N VAL A 264 -4.04 -10.51 -10.85
CA VAL A 264 -4.22 -9.08 -11.03
C VAL A 264 -2.96 -8.53 -11.66
N THR A 265 -3.10 -7.83 -12.79
CA THR A 265 -2.00 -7.07 -13.38
C THR A 265 -2.26 -5.58 -13.16
N ILE A 266 -1.29 -4.93 -12.52
CA ILE A 266 -1.29 -3.50 -12.22
C ILE A 266 -0.23 -2.87 -13.11
N ARG A 267 -0.65 -1.98 -14.01
CA ARG A 267 0.25 -1.09 -14.73
C ARG A 267 0.03 0.33 -14.22
N LEU A 268 1.05 0.91 -13.63
CA LEU A 268 1.01 2.27 -13.08
C LEU A 268 2.09 3.11 -13.75
N THR A 269 1.66 4.18 -14.42
CA THR A 269 2.55 5.10 -15.13
C THR A 269 2.53 6.45 -14.43
N LEU A 270 3.69 6.97 -14.02
CA LEU A 270 3.83 8.30 -13.43
C LEU A 270 4.59 9.20 -14.41
N SER A 271 4.19 10.46 -14.50
CA SER A 271 4.78 11.45 -15.39
C SER A 271 4.96 12.80 -14.68
N ALA A 272 6.18 13.34 -14.71
CA ALA A 272 6.50 14.65 -14.16
C ALA A 272 7.61 15.33 -14.97
N ASN A 273 7.42 16.61 -15.28
CA ASN A 273 8.44 17.45 -15.96
C ASN A 273 9.01 16.84 -17.26
N GLY A 274 8.18 16.13 -18.04
CA GLY A 274 8.59 15.48 -19.29
C GLY A 274 9.24 14.10 -19.12
N GLU A 275 9.46 13.63 -17.90
CA GLU A 275 9.89 12.28 -17.59
C GLU A 275 8.69 11.38 -17.28
N SER A 276 8.72 10.13 -17.76
CA SER A 276 7.72 9.12 -17.43
C SER A 276 8.34 7.80 -17.05
N ILE A 277 7.74 7.14 -16.07
CA ILE A 277 8.09 5.77 -15.66
C ILE A 277 6.83 4.91 -15.67
N SER A 278 6.98 3.62 -15.98
CA SER A 278 5.87 2.67 -15.91
C SER A 278 6.31 1.46 -15.11
N LEU A 279 5.58 1.14 -14.06
CA LEU A 279 5.74 -0.09 -13.30
C LEU A 279 4.64 -1.07 -13.67
N LEU A 280 5.03 -2.32 -13.91
CA LEU A 280 4.12 -3.43 -14.08
C LEU A 280 4.32 -4.41 -12.94
N GLN A 281 3.23 -4.71 -12.23
CA GLN A 281 3.22 -5.70 -11.15
C GLN A 281 2.11 -6.70 -11.40
N GLN A 282 2.49 -7.98 -11.31
CA GLN A 282 1.56 -9.08 -11.30
C GLN A 282 1.41 -9.60 -9.88
N VAL A 283 0.17 -9.76 -9.44
CA VAL A 283 -0.17 -10.22 -8.10
C VAL A 283 -1.08 -11.43 -8.23
N HIS A 284 -0.61 -12.58 -7.74
CA HIS A 284 -1.45 -13.76 -7.62
C HIS A 284 -2.47 -13.54 -6.50
N VAL A 285 -3.73 -13.81 -6.82
CA VAL A 285 -4.86 -13.81 -5.88
C VAL A 285 -5.04 -15.23 -5.39
N ASP A 286 -5.01 -15.42 -4.07
CA ASP A 286 -5.30 -16.72 -3.47
C ASP A 286 -6.80 -17.00 -3.53
N ASN A 287 -7.25 -17.60 -4.63
CA ASN A 287 -8.63 -18.01 -4.85
C ASN A 287 -8.88 -19.41 -4.29
N ALA A 288 -8.55 -19.63 -3.02
CA ALA A 288 -8.82 -20.86 -2.28
C ALA A 288 -9.93 -20.65 -1.23
N PRO A 289 -11.22 -20.63 -1.67
CA PRO A 289 -12.39 -20.34 -0.84
C PRO A 289 -12.72 -21.41 0.21
#